data_AF-A0A955DY80-F1
#
_entry.id   AF-A0A955DY80-F1
#
_cell.length_a   1.000
_cell.length_b   1.000
_cell.length_c   1.000
_cell.angle_alpha   90.00
_cell.angle_beta   90.00
_cell.angle_gamma   90.00
#
_symmetry.space_group_name_H-M   'P 1'
#
loop_
_entity.id
_entity.type
_entity.pdbx_description
1 polymer ?
#
loop_
_entity_poly.entity_id
_entity_poly.type
_entity_poly.pdbx_seq_one_letter_code
_entity_poly.pdbx_strand_id
1 'polypeptide(L)'
;MTLQPPPLPTCIRVPALGLAIVLTLSAPVFGVLAAVLPAKPGWAMIGFEVVVLVSGVLGILLGLGRFRDGPALGLACVGGTCIVASGLAAIGVQRHLGTMSLDTYLGGRVLVGGAFILLGALAVLGRTPRSRQYLGRCAVVCIPLVLVVAVLAFTPARAVLRPTTGMLEAIRILGLLLGGFVIVAIVSIAGHLGIRAFDVARDADGHD
;
A
#
# COMPACT_ATOMS: atom_id res chain seq x y z
N MET A 1 -6.60 -32.49 -15.73
CA MET A 1 -7.69 -31.72 -15.11
C MET A 1 -7.08 -30.91 -13.98
N THR A 2 -6.95 -29.60 -14.14
CA THR A 2 -6.46 -28.71 -13.07
C THR A 2 -7.62 -28.38 -12.16
N LEU A 3 -7.56 -28.80 -10.90
CA LEU A 3 -8.52 -28.44 -9.88
C LEU A 3 -8.56 -26.91 -9.77
N GLN A 4 -9.73 -26.32 -9.96
CA GLN A 4 -9.90 -24.88 -9.83
C GLN A 4 -9.79 -24.51 -8.34
N PRO A 5 -8.96 -23.52 -7.96
CA PRO A 5 -8.88 -23.10 -6.58
C PRO A 5 -10.23 -22.52 -6.12
N PRO A 6 -10.63 -22.77 -4.87
CA PRO A 6 -11.92 -22.29 -4.36
C PRO A 6 -11.95 -20.76 -4.35
N PRO A 7 -13.12 -20.15 -4.67
CA PRO A 7 -13.27 -18.70 -4.64
C PRO A 7 -13.06 -18.14 -3.23
N LEU A 8 -12.73 -16.84 -3.14
CA LEU A 8 -12.60 -16.16 -1.85
C LEU A 8 -13.90 -16.29 -1.03
N PRO A 9 -13.80 -16.51 0.29
CA PRO A 9 -14.98 -16.58 1.14
C PRO A 9 -15.71 -15.23 1.15
N THR A 10 -17.04 -15.28 1.18
CA THR A 10 -17.91 -14.10 1.10
C THR A 10 -17.58 -13.04 2.16
N CYS A 11 -17.13 -13.46 3.34
CA CYS A 11 -16.71 -12.58 4.44
C CYS A 11 -15.51 -11.68 4.09
N ILE A 12 -14.65 -12.08 3.16
CA ILE A 12 -13.52 -11.27 2.68
C ILE A 12 -13.92 -10.50 1.42
N ARG A 13 -14.71 -11.14 0.56
CA ARG A 13 -15.13 -10.59 -0.74
C ARG A 13 -15.98 -9.32 -0.60
N VAL A 14 -16.98 -9.34 0.28
CA VAL A 14 -17.90 -8.21 0.49
C VAL A 14 -17.18 -6.96 1.01
N PRO A 15 -16.36 -7.01 2.08
CA PRO A 15 -15.64 -5.82 2.54
C PRO A 15 -14.60 -5.35 1.50
N ALA A 16 -13.90 -6.26 0.81
CA ALA A 16 -13.00 -5.88 -0.27
C ALA A 16 -13.71 -5.09 -1.37
N LEU A 17 -14.90 -5.54 -1.80
CA LEU A 17 -15.72 -4.83 -2.78
C LEU A 17 -16.16 -3.46 -2.27
N GLY A 18 -16.62 -3.37 -1.02
CA GLY A 18 -17.02 -2.10 -0.41
C GLY A 18 -15.88 -1.08 -0.36
N LEU A 19 -14.70 -1.51 0.11
CA LEU A 19 -13.49 -0.67 0.14
C LEU A 19 -13.06 -0.24 -1.26
N ALA A 20 -13.17 -1.11 -2.26
CA ALA A 20 -12.78 -0.81 -3.63
C ALA A 20 -13.70 0.25 -4.25
N ILE A 21 -15.02 0.14 -4.03
CA ILE A 21 -16.00 1.14 -4.46
C ILE A 21 -15.69 2.50 -3.82
N VAL A 22 -15.41 2.54 -2.51
CA VAL A 22 -15.04 3.80 -1.82
C VAL A 22 -13.77 4.41 -2.42
N LEU A 23 -12.74 3.62 -2.69
CA LEU A 23 -11.52 4.11 -3.37
C LEU A 23 -11.82 4.65 -4.77
N THR A 24 -12.53 3.88 -5.59
CA THR A 24 -12.87 4.25 -6.97
C THR A 24 -13.71 5.52 -7.03
N LEU A 25 -14.67 5.71 -6.12
CA LEU A 25 -15.50 6.91 -6.08
C LEU A 25 -14.76 8.12 -5.52
N SER A 26 -13.86 7.92 -4.53
CA SER A 26 -13.10 9.04 -3.96
C SER A 26 -12.06 9.61 -4.91
N ALA A 27 -11.38 8.77 -5.70
CA ALA A 27 -10.29 9.20 -6.57
C ALA A 27 -10.64 10.31 -7.59
N PRO A 28 -11.72 10.22 -8.41
CA PRO A 28 -12.06 11.27 -9.36
C PRO A 28 -12.49 12.56 -8.66
N VAL A 29 -13.18 12.47 -7.52
CA VAL A 29 -13.58 13.65 -6.74
C VAL A 29 -12.35 14.44 -6.32
N PHE A 30 -11.36 13.79 -5.69
CA PHE A 30 -10.15 14.47 -5.26
C PHE A 30 -9.22 14.85 -6.41
N GLY A 31 -9.21 14.10 -7.51
CA GLY A 31 -8.51 14.47 -8.73
C GLY A 31 -9.03 15.79 -9.32
N VAL A 32 -10.35 15.97 -9.38
CA VAL A 32 -10.98 17.22 -9.83
C VAL A 32 -10.70 18.35 -8.84
N LEU A 33 -10.84 18.11 -7.54
CA LEU A 33 -10.53 19.13 -6.52
C LEU A 33 -9.07 19.58 -6.60
N ALA A 34 -8.13 18.66 -6.85
CA ALA A 34 -6.71 18.95 -7.02
C ALA A 34 -6.39 19.75 -8.30
N ALA A 35 -7.23 19.64 -9.33
CA ALA A 35 -7.09 20.39 -10.57
C ALA A 35 -7.66 21.82 -10.46
N VAL A 36 -8.75 22.00 -9.70
CA VAL A 36 -9.55 23.24 -9.73
C VAL A 36 -9.28 24.17 -8.56
N LEU A 37 -9.02 23.65 -7.35
CA LEU A 37 -8.90 24.49 -6.15
C LEU A 37 -7.56 25.23 -6.03
N PRO A 38 -6.39 24.61 -6.27
CA PRO A 38 -5.12 25.29 -6.09
C PRO A 38 -4.83 26.28 -7.21
N ALA A 39 -4.17 27.41 -6.90
CA ALA A 39 -3.73 28.39 -7.90
C ALA A 39 -2.75 27.81 -8.94
N LYS A 40 -2.07 26.72 -8.60
CA LYS A 40 -1.23 25.93 -9.53
C LYS A 40 -1.70 24.48 -9.50
N PRO A 41 -2.12 23.91 -10.64
CA PRO A 41 -2.65 22.55 -10.67
C PRO A 41 -1.61 21.54 -10.16
N GLY A 42 -2.03 20.70 -9.22
CA GLY A 42 -1.20 19.66 -8.63
C GLY A 42 -1.10 18.44 -9.55
N TRP A 43 -0.39 18.57 -10.68
CA TRP A 43 -0.29 17.50 -11.68
C TRP A 43 0.16 16.15 -11.10
N ALA A 44 1.10 16.16 -10.15
CA ALA A 44 1.53 14.95 -9.46
C ALA A 44 0.38 14.28 -8.69
N MET A 45 -0.46 15.06 -8.01
CA MET A 45 -1.62 14.55 -7.29
C MET A 45 -2.62 13.89 -8.25
N ILE A 46 -2.92 14.55 -9.37
CA ILE A 46 -3.82 14.02 -10.40
C ILE A 46 -3.29 12.67 -10.92
N GLY A 47 -1.98 12.56 -11.17
CA GLY A 47 -1.35 11.31 -11.57
C GLY A 47 -1.55 10.20 -10.54
N PHE A 48 -1.34 10.48 -9.24
CA PHE A 48 -1.59 9.49 -8.19
C PHE A 48 -3.07 9.14 -8.03
N GLU A 49 -3.99 10.08 -8.24
CA GLU A 49 -5.42 9.82 -8.23
C GLU A 49 -5.85 8.86 -9.35
N VAL A 50 -5.25 8.99 -10.54
CA VAL A 50 -5.47 8.02 -11.64
C VAL A 50 -4.97 6.63 -11.25
N VAL A 51 -3.80 6.52 -10.62
CA VAL A 51 -3.27 5.24 -10.14
C VAL A 51 -4.21 4.60 -9.10
N VAL A 52 -4.71 5.38 -8.15
CA VAL A 52 -5.67 4.88 -7.13
C VAL A 52 -7.00 4.50 -7.77
N LEU A 53 -7.48 5.25 -8.76
CA LEU A 53 -8.69 4.91 -9.50
C LEU A 53 -8.57 3.55 -10.20
N VAL A 54 -7.48 3.33 -10.94
CA VAL A 54 -7.20 2.06 -11.62
C VAL A 54 -7.09 0.92 -10.61
N SER A 55 -6.36 1.14 -9.51
CA SER A 55 -6.23 0.17 -8.43
C SER A 55 -7.59 -0.19 -7.81
N GLY A 56 -8.45 0.80 -7.58
CA GLY A 56 -9.81 0.61 -7.09
C GLY A 56 -10.68 -0.21 -8.05
N VAL A 57 -10.60 0.08 -9.36
CA VAL A 57 -11.32 -0.72 -10.38
C VAL A 57 -10.85 -2.18 -10.37
N LEU A 58 -9.55 -2.42 -10.29
CA LEU A 58 -9.02 -3.79 -10.14
C LEU A 58 -9.49 -4.45 -8.84
N GLY A 59 -9.55 -3.69 -7.74
CA GLY A 59 -10.14 -4.13 -6.47
C GLY A 59 -11.62 -4.52 -6.59
N ILE A 60 -12.42 -3.77 -7.37
CA ILE A 60 -13.82 -4.11 -7.65
C ILE A 60 -13.88 -5.41 -8.44
N LEU A 61 -13.07 -5.57 -9.49
CA LEU A 61 -13.04 -6.79 -10.30
C LEU A 61 -12.62 -8.02 -9.47
N LEU A 62 -11.67 -7.85 -8.54
CA LEU A 62 -11.30 -8.87 -7.55
C LEU A 62 -12.47 -9.19 -6.60
N GLY A 63 -13.15 -8.17 -6.08
CA GLY A 63 -14.33 -8.31 -5.22
C GLY A 63 -15.53 -8.96 -5.93
N LEU A 64 -15.67 -8.79 -7.25
CA LEU A 64 -16.67 -9.47 -8.06
C LEU A 64 -16.29 -10.93 -8.40
N GLY A 65 -15.09 -11.38 -8.03
CA GLY A 65 -14.60 -12.73 -8.30
C GLY A 65 -14.21 -12.95 -9.77
N ARG A 66 -13.88 -11.88 -10.51
CA ARG A 66 -13.49 -12.01 -11.93
C ARG A 66 -12.09 -12.61 -12.11
N PHE A 67 -11.23 -12.51 -11.10
CA PHE A 67 -9.91 -13.15 -11.08
C PHE A 67 -9.99 -14.46 -10.30
N ARG A 68 -9.73 -15.57 -10.99
CA ARG A 68 -9.71 -16.92 -10.40
C ARG A 68 -8.36 -17.24 -9.75
N ASP A 69 -7.28 -16.71 -10.32
CA ASP A 69 -5.93 -17.02 -9.89
C ASP A 69 -5.36 -15.91 -8.98
N GLY A 70 -4.97 -16.29 -7.76
CA GLY A 70 -4.30 -15.39 -6.81
C GLY A 70 -5.10 -14.17 -6.34
N PRO A 71 -6.41 -14.26 -6.03
CA PRO A 71 -7.19 -13.10 -5.64
C PRO A 71 -6.68 -12.45 -4.33
N ALA A 72 -6.11 -13.23 -3.42
CA ALA A 72 -5.52 -12.74 -2.18
C ALA A 72 -4.26 -11.89 -2.42
N LEU A 73 -3.39 -12.31 -3.35
CA LEU A 73 -2.22 -11.53 -3.77
C LEU A 73 -2.67 -10.24 -4.49
N GLY A 74 -3.71 -10.33 -5.32
CA GLY A 74 -4.32 -9.17 -5.96
C GLY A 74 -4.79 -8.11 -4.97
N LEU A 75 -5.48 -8.51 -3.89
CA LEU A 75 -5.89 -7.59 -2.82
C LEU A 75 -4.68 -6.93 -2.15
N ALA A 76 -3.63 -7.71 -1.84
CA ALA A 76 -2.40 -7.16 -1.26
C ALA A 76 -1.71 -6.15 -2.21
N CYS A 77 -1.67 -6.42 -3.51
CA CYS A 77 -1.14 -5.50 -4.52
C CYS A 77 -1.95 -4.20 -4.59
N VAL A 78 -3.28 -4.28 -4.67
CA VAL A 78 -4.17 -3.11 -4.65
C VAL A 78 -3.92 -2.25 -3.41
N GLY A 79 -3.82 -2.89 -2.23
CA GLY A 79 -3.53 -2.22 -0.98
C GLY A 79 -2.15 -1.54 -0.95
N GLY A 80 -1.11 -2.26 -1.42
CA GLY A 80 0.24 -1.73 -1.52
C GLY A 80 0.35 -0.54 -2.47
N THR A 81 -0.29 -0.61 -3.63
CA THR A 81 -0.38 0.52 -4.58
C THR A 81 -1.03 1.74 -3.94
N CYS A 82 -2.11 1.56 -3.18
CA CYS A 82 -2.78 2.69 -2.50
C CYS A 82 -1.90 3.34 -1.44
N ILE A 83 -1.17 2.55 -0.65
CA ILE A 83 -0.26 3.07 0.38
C ILE A 83 0.88 3.86 -0.28
N VAL A 84 1.53 3.29 -1.31
CA VAL A 84 2.64 3.94 -2.02
C VAL A 84 2.18 5.21 -2.72
N ALA A 85 1.05 5.17 -3.43
CA ALA A 85 0.47 6.35 -4.08
C ALA A 85 0.16 7.46 -3.05
N SER A 86 -0.39 7.10 -1.89
CA SER A 86 -0.68 8.05 -0.81
C SER A 86 0.59 8.65 -0.21
N GLY A 87 1.63 7.84 0.01
CA GLY A 87 2.92 8.31 0.51
C GLY A 87 3.62 9.25 -0.47
N LEU A 88 3.62 8.94 -1.76
CA LEU A 88 4.19 9.81 -2.78
C LEU A 88 3.38 11.10 -2.95
N ALA A 89 2.05 11.03 -2.86
CA ALA A 89 1.17 12.21 -2.87
C ALA A 89 1.45 13.13 -1.67
N ALA A 90 1.75 12.57 -0.49
CA ALA A 90 2.11 13.35 0.70
C ALA A 90 3.43 14.15 0.54
N ILE A 91 4.35 13.66 -0.31
CA ILE A 91 5.62 14.34 -0.59
C ILE A 91 5.45 15.42 -1.68
N GLY A 92 4.56 15.19 -2.65
CA GLY A 92 4.44 16.01 -3.85
C GLY A 92 3.53 17.24 -3.77
N VAL A 93 2.69 17.38 -2.74
CA VAL A 93 1.58 18.37 -2.72
C VAL A 93 1.66 19.26 -1.47
N GLN A 94 1.13 20.49 -1.56
CA GLN A 94 0.88 21.31 -0.38
C GLN A 94 -0.07 20.60 0.58
N ARG A 95 0.19 20.68 1.89
CA ARG A 95 -0.55 19.93 2.92
C ARG A 95 -2.03 20.31 3.04
N HIS A 96 -2.51 21.33 2.36
CA HIS A 96 -3.87 21.86 2.49
C HIS A 96 -4.48 22.04 1.09
N LEU A 97 -5.70 21.55 0.91
CA LEU A 97 -6.55 21.81 -0.27
C LEU A 97 -7.75 22.64 0.18
N GLY A 98 -7.67 23.94 -0.04
CA GLY A 98 -8.66 24.88 0.50
C GLY A 98 -8.68 24.82 2.04
N THR A 99 -9.82 24.42 2.61
CA THR A 99 -10.02 24.29 4.06
C THR A 99 -9.81 22.86 4.58
N MET A 100 -9.59 21.88 3.71
CA MET A 100 -9.44 20.48 4.10
C MET A 100 -7.97 20.10 4.28
N SER A 101 -7.70 19.36 5.36
CA SER A 101 -6.39 18.75 5.60
C SER A 101 -6.18 17.58 4.66
N LEU A 102 -5.16 17.67 3.80
CA LEU A 102 -4.78 16.58 2.89
C LEU A 102 -4.28 15.37 3.68
N ASP A 103 -3.67 15.59 4.85
CA ASP A 103 -3.12 14.54 5.70
C ASP A 103 -4.21 13.56 6.18
N THR A 104 -5.40 14.06 6.51
CA THR A 104 -6.53 13.22 6.94
C THR A 104 -7.02 12.32 5.79
N TYR A 105 -7.10 12.87 4.58
CA TYR A 105 -7.51 12.13 3.40
C TYR A 105 -6.50 11.04 3.02
N LEU A 106 -5.21 11.40 2.95
CA LEU A 106 -4.15 10.44 2.66
C LEU A 106 -4.03 9.37 3.76
N GLY A 107 -4.22 9.76 5.03
CA GLY A 107 -4.30 8.83 6.15
C GLY A 107 -5.43 7.81 5.98
N GLY A 108 -6.63 8.27 5.60
CA GLY A 108 -7.76 7.39 5.28
C GLY A 108 -7.44 6.40 4.16
N ARG A 109 -6.72 6.83 3.12
CA ARG A 109 -6.29 5.94 2.03
C ARG A 109 -5.26 4.91 2.45
N VAL A 110 -4.31 5.29 3.30
CA VAL A 110 -3.35 4.35 3.88
C VAL A 110 -4.08 3.29 4.71
N LEU A 111 -5.08 3.70 5.50
CA LEU A 111 -5.92 2.76 6.27
C LEU A 111 -6.67 1.79 5.36
N VAL A 112 -7.28 2.27 4.27
CA VAL A 112 -7.98 1.41 3.30
C VAL A 112 -6.99 0.46 2.61
N GLY A 113 -5.82 0.93 2.20
CA GLY A 113 -4.78 0.09 1.62
C GLY A 113 -4.28 -0.98 2.60
N GLY A 114 -4.12 -0.63 3.88
CA GLY A 114 -3.81 -1.57 4.95
C GLY A 114 -4.90 -2.62 5.15
N ALA A 115 -6.18 -2.22 5.07
CA ALA A 115 -7.31 -3.16 5.15
C ALA A 115 -7.30 -4.16 3.98
N PHE A 116 -6.97 -3.74 2.76
CA PHE A 116 -6.80 -4.66 1.62
C PHE A 116 -5.68 -5.68 1.84
N ILE A 117 -4.52 -5.25 2.34
CA ILE A 117 -3.40 -6.14 2.68
C ILE A 117 -3.82 -7.12 3.77
N LEU A 118 -4.52 -6.65 4.80
CA LEU A 118 -5.01 -7.49 5.89
C LEU A 118 -6.02 -8.53 5.38
N LEU A 119 -6.96 -8.13 4.53
CA LEU A 119 -7.93 -9.05 3.92
C LEU A 119 -7.23 -10.13 3.06
N GLY A 120 -6.22 -9.75 2.27
CA GLY A 120 -5.40 -10.69 1.51
C GLY A 120 -4.61 -11.64 2.43
N ALA A 121 -4.03 -11.13 3.51
CA ALA A 121 -3.31 -11.92 4.51
C ALA A 121 -4.22 -12.90 5.25
N LEU A 122 -5.43 -12.48 5.65
CA LEU A 122 -6.43 -13.33 6.30
C LEU A 122 -6.90 -14.46 5.38
N ALA A 123 -7.05 -14.19 4.09
CA ALA A 123 -7.39 -15.22 3.10
C ALA A 123 -6.33 -16.33 3.02
N VAL A 124 -5.05 -16.00 3.26
CA VAL A 124 -3.93 -16.95 3.26
C VAL A 124 -3.82 -17.70 4.59
N LEU A 125 -3.98 -17.02 5.72
CA LEU A 125 -3.82 -17.61 7.06
C LEU A 125 -4.72 -18.82 7.31
N GLY A 126 -5.89 -18.86 6.68
CA GLY A 126 -6.84 -19.98 6.81
C GLY A 126 -6.43 -21.26 6.08
N ARG A 127 -5.50 -21.21 5.11
CA ARG A 127 -5.27 -22.32 4.16
C ARG A 127 -4.23 -23.34 4.62
N THR A 128 -3.02 -22.90 4.98
CA THR A 128 -1.93 -23.84 5.35
C THR A 128 -1.07 -23.33 6.51
N PRO A 129 -0.57 -24.19 7.40
CA PRO A 129 0.32 -23.77 8.49
C PRO A 129 1.66 -23.24 8.00
N ARG A 130 2.15 -23.74 6.85
CA ARG A 130 3.43 -23.32 6.25
C ARG A 130 3.37 -21.88 5.73
N SER A 131 2.26 -21.45 5.12
CA SER A 131 2.10 -20.06 4.69
C SER A 131 2.08 -19.09 5.88
N ARG A 132 1.55 -19.49 7.03
CA ARG A 132 1.60 -18.70 8.27
C ARG A 132 3.03 -18.39 8.72
N GLN A 133 3.95 -19.34 8.57
CA GLN A 133 5.36 -19.12 8.93
C GLN A 133 6.01 -18.05 8.04
N TYR A 134 5.76 -18.09 6.72
CA TYR A 134 6.27 -17.07 5.80
C TYR A 134 5.63 -15.70 6.06
N LEU A 135 4.32 -15.66 6.29
CA LEU A 135 3.62 -14.43 6.61
C LEU A 135 4.09 -13.83 7.94
N GLY A 136 4.32 -14.65 8.96
CA GLY A 136 4.87 -14.23 10.24
C GLY A 136 6.29 -13.64 10.10
N ARG A 137 7.16 -14.29 9.30
CA ARG A 137 8.49 -13.75 8.98
C ARG A 137 8.41 -12.43 8.20
N CYS A 138 7.49 -12.34 7.24
CA CYS A 138 7.24 -11.09 6.52
C CYS A 138 6.81 -9.97 7.49
N ALA A 139 5.87 -10.24 8.39
CA ALA A 139 5.42 -9.30 9.40
C ALA A 139 6.57 -8.82 10.31
N VAL A 140 7.44 -9.73 10.76
CA VAL A 140 8.63 -9.39 11.57
C VAL A 140 9.61 -8.51 10.79
N VAL A 141 9.87 -8.82 9.52
CA VAL A 141 10.75 -8.00 8.66
C VAL A 141 10.14 -6.61 8.40
N CYS A 142 8.82 -6.48 8.40
CA CYS A 142 8.13 -5.19 8.27
C CYS A 142 8.19 -4.32 9.53
N ILE A 143 8.49 -4.85 10.72
CA ILE A 143 8.58 -4.06 11.97
C ILE A 143 9.53 -2.86 11.84
N PRO A 144 10.82 -3.02 11.45
CA PRO A 144 11.72 -1.88 11.30
C PRO A 144 11.20 -0.85 10.29
N LEU A 145 10.53 -1.29 9.21
CA LEU A 145 9.94 -0.39 8.22
C LEU A 145 8.80 0.44 8.85
N VAL A 146 7.89 -0.20 9.60
CA VAL A 146 6.80 0.49 10.31
C VAL A 146 7.35 1.48 11.33
N LEU A 147 8.40 1.12 12.07
CA LEU A 147 9.06 2.01 13.03
C LEU A 147 9.67 3.23 12.33
N VAL A 148 10.38 3.04 11.22
CA VAL A 148 10.94 4.15 10.43
C VAL A 148 9.82 5.05 9.93
N VAL A 149 8.75 4.50 9.36
CA VAL A 149 7.60 5.29 8.88
C VAL A 149 6.94 6.05 10.02
N ALA A 150 6.74 5.42 11.18
CA ALA A 150 6.17 6.07 12.35
C ALA A 150 7.05 7.23 12.83
N VAL A 151 8.35 7.01 12.99
CA VAL A 151 9.31 8.07 13.38
C VAL A 151 9.28 9.22 12.39
N LEU A 152 9.27 8.94 11.09
CA LEU A 152 9.20 9.97 10.05
C LEU A 152 7.85 10.71 10.04
N ALA A 153 6.75 10.04 10.36
CA ALA A 153 5.43 10.66 10.43
C ALA A 153 5.30 11.66 11.60
N PHE A 154 5.97 11.40 12.73
CA PHE A 154 5.96 12.29 13.89
C PHE A 154 7.12 13.31 13.90
N THR A 155 8.15 13.10 13.08
CA THR A 155 9.28 14.03 12.97
C THR A 155 8.96 15.11 11.94
N PRO A 156 9.04 16.41 12.28
CA PRO A 156 8.81 17.45 11.29
C PRO A 156 9.83 17.33 10.16
N ALA A 157 9.38 17.11 8.92
CA ALA A 157 10.25 16.95 7.74
C ALA A 157 11.30 18.08 7.61
N ARG A 158 10.95 19.29 8.09
CA ARG A 158 11.87 20.43 8.16
C ARG A 158 13.11 20.16 9.02
N ALA A 159 13.01 19.37 10.09
CA ALA A 159 14.16 19.02 10.92
C ALA A 159 15.17 18.15 10.16
N VAL A 160 14.69 17.22 9.35
CA VAL A 160 15.53 16.34 8.53
C VAL A 160 16.17 17.11 7.37
N LEU A 161 15.43 18.05 6.77
CA LEU A 161 15.84 18.79 5.57
C LEU A 161 16.53 20.15 5.86
N ARG A 162 16.75 20.52 7.13
CA ARG A 162 17.46 21.77 7.47
C ARG A 162 18.89 21.73 6.92
N PRO A 163 19.28 22.59 5.97
CA PRO A 163 20.63 22.55 5.41
C PRO A 163 21.66 22.74 6.54
N THR A 164 22.63 21.84 6.61
CA THR A 164 23.80 21.99 7.48
C THR A 164 25.01 22.33 6.62
N THR A 165 26.07 22.85 7.23
CA THR A 165 27.29 23.22 6.52
C THR A 165 28.45 22.31 6.90
N GLY A 166 29.34 22.04 5.95
CA GLY A 166 30.55 21.25 6.17
C GLY A 166 30.30 19.75 6.36
N MET A 167 31.04 19.14 7.28
CA MET A 167 31.06 17.68 7.49
C MET A 167 29.70 17.09 7.89
N LEU A 168 28.86 17.85 8.62
CA LEU A 168 27.54 17.39 9.04
C LEU A 168 26.58 17.15 7.87
N GLU A 169 26.70 17.93 6.80
CA GLU A 169 25.88 17.76 5.59
C GLU A 169 26.27 16.46 4.87
N ALA A 170 27.58 16.20 4.75
CA ALA A 170 28.09 14.97 4.16
C ALA A 170 27.64 13.72 4.95
N ILE A 171 27.72 13.75 6.28
CA ILE A 171 27.23 12.66 7.15
C ILE A 171 25.73 12.46 6.96
N ARG A 172 24.94 13.55 6.88
CA ARG A 172 23.50 13.47 6.66
C ARG A 172 23.14 12.84 5.31
N ILE A 173 23.75 13.32 4.22
CA ILE A 173 23.50 12.79 2.88
C ILE A 173 23.88 11.31 2.82
N LEU A 174 25.05 10.95 3.36
CA LEU A 174 25.49 9.55 3.43
C LEU A 174 24.51 8.69 4.24
N GLY A 175 24.04 9.20 5.38
CA GLY A 175 23.04 8.53 6.21
C GLY A 175 21.69 8.34 5.51
N LEU A 176 21.21 9.34 4.76
CA LEU A 176 19.98 9.24 3.96
C LEU A 176 20.12 8.24 2.83
N LEU A 177 21.26 8.20 2.14
CA LEU A 177 21.53 7.23 1.08
C LEU A 177 21.58 5.81 1.63
N LEU A 178 22.40 5.56 2.66
CA LEU A 178 22.50 4.24 3.30
C LEU A 178 21.16 3.80 3.88
N GLY A 179 20.46 4.70 4.57
CA GLY A 179 19.11 4.44 5.10
C GLY A 179 18.13 4.08 3.99
N GLY A 180 18.14 4.80 2.87
CA GLY A 180 17.34 4.49 1.68
C GLY A 180 17.63 3.09 1.13
N PHE A 181 18.90 2.72 0.99
CA PHE A 181 19.30 1.37 0.54
C PHE A 181 18.81 0.28 1.49
N VAL A 182 18.94 0.48 2.81
CA VAL A 182 18.45 -0.46 3.82
C VAL A 182 16.92 -0.61 3.73
N ILE A 183 16.18 0.49 3.56
CA ILE A 183 14.72 0.46 3.38
C ILE A 183 14.35 -0.35 2.13
N VAL A 184 15.01 -0.11 0.99
CA VAL A 184 14.76 -0.85 -0.26
C VAL A 184 15.05 -2.34 -0.10
N ALA A 185 16.12 -2.70 0.59
CA ALA A 185 16.45 -4.10 0.89
C ALA A 185 15.37 -4.76 1.76
N ILE A 186 14.93 -4.09 2.84
CA ILE A 186 13.87 -4.58 3.73
C ILE A 186 12.56 -4.77 2.96
N VAL A 187 12.15 -3.78 2.16
CA VAL A 187 10.94 -3.85 1.32
C VAL A 187 11.04 -5.01 0.32
N SER A 188 12.20 -5.22 -0.29
CA SER A 188 12.41 -6.34 -1.22
C SER A 188 12.33 -7.70 -0.52
N ILE A 189 12.92 -7.84 0.66
CA ILE A 189 12.85 -9.08 1.46
C ILE A 189 11.41 -9.34 1.89
N ALA A 190 10.71 -8.31 2.40
CA ALA A 190 9.31 -8.41 2.81
C ALA A 190 8.41 -8.79 1.62
N GLY A 191 8.60 -8.15 0.47
CA GLY A 191 7.88 -8.48 -0.77
C GLY A 191 8.12 -9.93 -1.20
N HIS A 192 9.37 -10.39 -1.19
CA HIS A 192 9.71 -11.77 -1.53
C HIS A 192 9.06 -12.79 -0.57
N LEU A 193 9.15 -12.54 0.75
CA LEU A 193 8.53 -13.40 1.76
C LEU A 193 7.00 -13.40 1.65
N GLY A 194 6.40 -12.24 1.36
CA GLY A 194 4.98 -12.09 1.08
C GLY A 194 4.55 -12.95 -0.10
N ILE A 195 5.17 -12.76 -1.27
CA ILE A 195 4.88 -13.53 -2.49
C ILE A 195 5.00 -15.04 -2.22
N ARG A 196 6.10 -15.47 -1.57
CA ARG A 196 6.28 -16.88 -1.19
C ARG A 196 5.18 -17.41 -0.27
N ALA A 197 4.65 -16.59 0.64
CA ALA A 197 3.52 -16.99 1.48
C ALA A 197 2.26 -17.25 0.65
N PHE A 198 1.97 -16.39 -0.34
CA PHE A 198 0.84 -16.56 -1.26
C PHE A 198 1.03 -17.76 -2.19
N ASP A 199 2.24 -17.97 -2.73
CA ASP A 199 2.54 -19.11 -3.61
C ASP A 199 2.34 -20.45 -2.89
N VAL A 200 2.91 -20.60 -1.68
CA VAL A 200 2.76 -21.83 -0.88
C VAL A 200 1.29 -22.10 -0.52
N ALA A 201 0.50 -21.05 -0.31
CA ALA A 201 -0.92 -21.19 -0.06
C ALA A 201 -1.72 -21.55 -1.33
N ARG A 202 -1.25 -21.15 -2.51
CA ARG A 202 -1.84 -21.51 -3.79
C ARG A 202 -1.55 -22.96 -4.17
N ASP A 203 -0.32 -23.41 -3.99
CA ASP A 203 0.11 -24.76 -4.37
C ASP A 203 -0.60 -25.84 -3.53
N ALA A 204 -0.96 -25.51 -2.30
CA ALA A 204 -1.74 -26.39 -1.42
C ALA A 204 -3.14 -26.70 -1.95
N ASP A 205 -3.77 -25.76 -2.67
CA ASP A 205 -5.12 -25.97 -3.24
C ASP A 205 -5.10 -26.96 -4.44
N GLY A 206 -3.91 -27.31 -4.97
CA GLY A 206 -3.77 -28.16 -6.16
C GLY A 206 -3.53 -29.65 -5.86
N HIS A 207 -3.35 -30.03 -4.59
CA HIS A 207 -2.97 -31.38 -4.18
C HIS A 207 -4.05 -32.15 -3.40
N ASP A 208 -5.20 -31.51 -3.12
CA ASP A 208 -6.38 -32.11 -2.48
C ASP A 208 -7.44 -32.50 -3.53
#